data_AF-A0A7L3WY83-F1
#
_entry.id   AF-A0A7L3WY83-F1
#
_cell.length_a   1.000
_cell.length_b   1.000
_cell.length_c   1.000
_cell.angle_alpha   90.00
_cell.angle_beta   90.00
_cell.angle_gamma   90.00
#
_symmetry.space_group_name_H-M   'P 1'
#
loop_
_entity.id
_entity.type
_entity.pdbx_description
1 polymer ?
#
loop_
_entity_poly.entity_id
_entity_poly.type
_entity_poly.pdbx_seq_one_letter_code
_entity_poly.pdbx_strand_id
1 'polypeptide(L)'
;QEIFGPVLTVYVYPEKRYKEVLELIDTSTPYGLTGALFAREKRVIDEARSLLRNAAGNFYINDKSTGAVVAQQPFGGSRSSG
;
A
#
# COMPACT_ATOMS: atom_id res chain seq x y z
N GLN A 1 8.59 -1.53 11.75
CA GLN A 1 9.16 -0.36 12.45
C GLN A 1 9.41 0.73 11.42
N GLU A 2 9.29 1.99 11.79
CA GLU A 2 9.56 3.13 10.90
C GLU A 2 11.01 3.61 11.12
N ILE A 3 11.78 3.74 10.04
CA ILE A 3 13.24 4.01 10.10
C ILE A 3 13.57 5.48 9.84
N PHE A 4 12.77 6.20 9.04
CA PHE A 4 13.02 7.61 8.64
C PHE A 4 14.41 7.86 8.02
N GLY A 5 14.88 6.96 7.15
CA GLY A 5 16.13 7.12 6.40
C GLY A 5 16.03 6.47 5.01
N PRO A 6 17.07 6.59 4.16
CA PRO A 6 17.09 6.03 2.81
C PRO A 6 17.32 4.51 2.83
N VAL A 7 16.45 3.77 3.52
CA VAL A 7 16.53 2.32 3.70
C VAL A 7 15.30 1.68 3.06
N LEU A 8 15.52 0.78 2.09
CA LEU A 8 14.47 0.03 1.40
C LEU A 8 14.64 -1.47 1.68
N THR A 9 13.56 -2.09 2.16
CA THR A 9 13.48 -3.55 2.34
C THR A 9 12.68 -4.17 1.20
N VAL A 10 13.19 -5.26 0.62
CA VAL A 10 12.53 -6.00 -0.46
C VAL A 10 12.18 -7.40 0.02
N TYR A 11 10.94 -7.83 -0.23
CA TYR A 11 10.46 -9.18 0.01
C TYR A 11 10.00 -9.79 -1.34
N VAL A 12 10.64 -10.88 -1.74
CA VAL A 12 10.29 -11.60 -2.98
C VAL A 12 9.35 -12.75 -2.64
N TYR A 13 8.27 -12.88 -3.40
CA TYR A 13 7.27 -13.92 -3.21
C TYR A 13 6.99 -14.68 -4.52
N PRO A 14 6.53 -15.95 -4.45
CA PRO A 14 6.11 -16.68 -5.64
C PRO A 14 4.86 -16.04 -6.27
N GLU A 15 4.85 -15.80 -7.57
CA GLU A 15 3.77 -15.12 -8.33
C GLU A 15 2.36 -15.62 -7.95
N LYS A 16 2.19 -16.94 -7.89
CA LYS A 16 0.90 -17.59 -7.61
C LYS A 16 0.36 -17.35 -6.19
N ARG A 17 1.15 -16.74 -5.30
CA ARG A 17 0.79 -16.44 -3.90
C ARG A 17 0.48 -14.96 -3.66
N TYR A 18 0.26 -14.15 -4.71
CA TYR A 18 0.04 -12.70 -4.54
C TYR A 18 -1.13 -12.38 -3.59
N LYS A 19 -2.20 -13.19 -3.56
CA LYS A 19 -3.34 -12.97 -2.65
C LYS A 19 -2.94 -13.06 -1.18
N GLU A 20 -2.18 -14.08 -0.83
CA GLU A 20 -1.63 -14.25 0.52
C GLU A 20 -0.68 -13.09 0.89
N VAL A 21 0.02 -12.54 -0.10
CA VAL A 21 0.88 -11.37 0.09
C VAL A 21 0.08 -10.09 0.32
N LEU A 22 -1.08 -9.93 -0.31
CA LEU A 22 -1.99 -8.80 -0.02
C LEU A 22 -2.50 -8.86 1.42
N GLU A 23 -2.85 -10.05 1.92
CA GLU A 23 -3.23 -10.25 3.32
C GLU A 23 -2.05 -9.99 4.28
N LEU A 24 -0.85 -10.43 3.89
CA LEU A 24 0.37 -10.14 4.64
C LEU A 24 0.62 -8.63 4.73
N ILE A 25 0.47 -7.88 3.63
CA ILE A 25 0.63 -6.41 3.61
C ILE A 25 -0.36 -5.75 4.58
N ASP A 26 -1.62 -6.18 4.59
CA ASP A 26 -2.65 -5.62 5.47
C ASP A 26 -2.35 -5.83 6.97
N THR A 27 -1.68 -6.93 7.32
CA THR A 27 -1.52 -7.39 8.71
C THR A 27 -0.12 -7.21 9.30
N SER A 28 0.91 -7.02 8.46
CA SER A 28 2.32 -7.01 8.91
C SER A 28 2.71 -5.80 9.75
N THR A 29 1.96 -4.70 9.69
CA THR A 29 2.32 -3.46 10.40
C THR A 29 1.09 -2.80 11.03
N PRO A 30 1.28 -2.05 12.12
CA PRO A 30 0.20 -1.31 12.75
C PRO A 30 -0.16 -0.01 12.00
N TYR A 31 0.55 0.32 10.92
CA TYR A 31 0.40 1.60 10.21
C TYR A 31 -0.54 1.48 9.02
N GLY A 32 -1.13 2.62 8.63
CA GLY A 32 -2.14 2.71 7.57
C GLY A 32 -2.08 4.01 6.77
N LEU A 33 -0.88 4.53 6.49
CA LEU A 33 -0.67 5.85 5.88
C LEU A 33 -0.79 5.83 4.34
N THR A 34 0.24 5.33 3.65
CA THR A 34 0.29 5.29 2.18
C THR A 34 0.66 3.91 1.65
N GLY A 35 0.13 3.54 0.49
CA GLY A 35 0.49 2.30 -0.21
C GLY A 35 0.35 2.44 -1.72
N ALA A 36 1.10 1.66 -2.48
CA ALA A 36 1.04 1.68 -3.94
C ALA A 36 0.96 0.26 -4.52
N LEU A 37 0.18 0.11 -5.59
CA LEU A 37 0.09 -1.10 -6.38
C LEU A 37 0.53 -0.80 -7.82
N PHE A 38 1.46 -1.59 -8.33
CA PHE A 38 1.85 -1.58 -9.74
C PHE A 38 1.30 -2.83 -10.42
N ALA A 39 0.24 -2.65 -11.21
CA ALA A 39 -0.41 -3.72 -11.94
C ALA A 39 -1.11 -3.16 -13.17
N ARG A 40 -1.20 -3.98 -14.23
CA ARG A 40 -1.94 -3.65 -15.45
C ARG A 40 -3.23 -4.46 -15.60
N GLU A 41 -3.31 -5.62 -14.95
CA GLU A 41 -4.51 -6.45 -14.99
C GLU A 41 -5.58 -5.86 -14.07
N LYS A 42 -6.72 -5.49 -14.67
CA LYS A 42 -7.84 -4.89 -13.95
C LYS A 42 -8.32 -5.74 -12.77
N ARG A 43 -8.38 -7.07 -12.94
CA ARG A 43 -8.79 -8.00 -11.90
C ARG A 43 -7.90 -7.90 -10.66
N VAL A 44 -6.58 -7.86 -10.84
CA VAL A 44 -5.62 -7.74 -9.74
C VAL A 44 -5.78 -6.39 -9.03
N ILE A 45 -6.00 -5.32 -9.79
CA ILE A 45 -6.23 -3.97 -9.24
C ILE A 45 -7.49 -3.96 -8.38
N ASP A 46 -8.60 -4.50 -8.87
CA ASP A 46 -9.89 -4.51 -8.16
C ASP A 46 -9.81 -5.36 -6.88
N GLU A 47 -9.17 -6.54 -6.94
CA GLU A 47 -8.95 -7.41 -5.78
C GLU A 47 -8.07 -6.73 -4.72
N ALA A 48 -6.93 -6.16 -5.12
CA ALA A 48 -6.02 -5.48 -4.20
C ALA A 48 -6.64 -4.22 -3.58
N ARG A 49 -7.39 -3.44 -4.36
CA ARG A 49 -8.11 -2.26 -3.86
C ARG A 49 -9.13 -2.63 -2.78
N SER A 50 -9.77 -3.79 -2.89
CA SER A 50 -10.70 -4.29 -1.88
C SER A 50 -9.96 -4.75 -0.62
N LEU A 51 -8.95 -5.61 -0.78
CA LEU A 51 -8.21 -6.20 0.34
C LEU A 51 -7.38 -5.17 1.13
N LEU A 52 -6.79 -4.20 0.43
CA LEU A 52 -5.91 -3.19 1.04
C LEU A 52 -6.64 -1.90 1.42
N ARG A 53 -7.98 -1.87 1.38
CA ARG A 53 -8.78 -0.65 1.60
C ARG A 53 -8.44 0.08 2.89
N ASN A 54 -8.11 -0.65 3.95
CA ASN A 54 -7.77 -0.09 5.26
C ASN A 54 -6.27 -0.15 5.57
N ALA A 55 -5.46 -0.69 4.66
CA ALA A 55 -4.01 -0.77 4.81
C ALA A 55 -3.32 0.55 4.44
N ALA A 56 -4.01 1.44 3.71
CA ALA A 56 -3.51 2.76 3.34
C ALA A 56 -4.65 3.76 3.19
N GLY A 57 -4.55 4.93 3.82
CA GLY A 57 -5.47 6.03 3.57
C GLY A 57 -5.24 6.70 2.21
N ASN A 58 -3.97 6.82 1.78
CA ASN A 58 -3.60 7.21 0.43
C ASN A 58 -3.10 5.99 -0.35
N PHE A 59 -3.95 5.48 -1.26
CA PHE A 59 -3.65 4.31 -2.09
C PHE A 59 -3.44 4.72 -3.55
N TYR A 60 -2.30 4.35 -4.12
CA TYR A 60 -1.87 4.72 -5.47
C TYR A 60 -1.86 3.51 -6.41
N ILE A 61 -2.29 3.70 -7.65
CA ILE A 61 -2.22 2.68 -8.70
C ILE A 61 -1.28 3.20 -9.79
N ASN A 62 -0.21 2.44 -10.06
CA ASN A 62 0.81 2.76 -11.05
C ASN A 62 1.48 4.14 -10.85
N ASP A 63 1.63 4.55 -9.59
CA ASP A 63 2.37 5.73 -9.18
C ASP A 63 3.09 5.47 -7.85
N LYS A 64 4.12 6.26 -7.54
CA LYS A 64 4.84 6.18 -6.27
C LYS A 64 3.95 6.63 -5.11
N SER A 65 4.19 6.10 -3.91
CA SER A 65 3.36 6.36 -2.72
C SER A 65 3.59 7.71 -2.03
N THR A 66 4.20 8.68 -2.71
CA THR A 66 4.63 9.97 -2.13
C THR A 66 4.25 11.14 -3.03
N GLY A 67 4.22 12.35 -2.46
CA GLY A 67 3.99 13.57 -3.21
C GLY A 67 2.51 13.88 -3.43
N ALA A 68 1.68 13.60 -2.43
CA ALA A 68 0.31 14.10 -2.40
C ALA A 68 0.29 15.62 -2.57
N VAL A 69 -0.60 16.12 -3.43
CA VAL A 69 -0.77 17.54 -3.71
C VAL A 69 -2.04 18.04 -3.04
N VAL A 70 -1.95 19.19 -2.37
CA VAL A 70 -3.08 19.86 -1.74
C VAL A 70 -4.23 20.01 -2.74
N ALA A 71 -5.44 19.68 -2.30
CA ALA A 71 -6.68 19.70 -3.08
C ALA A 71 -6.76 18.70 -4.26
N GLN A 72 -5.78 17.80 -4.44
CA GLN A 72 -5.88 16.70 -5.41
C GLN A 72 -5.93 15.34 -4.72
N GLN A 73 -5.01 15.10 -3.79
CA GLN A 73 -4.99 13.92 -2.95
C GLN A 73 -4.95 14.37 -1.49
N PRO A 74 -6.11 14.59 -0.84
CA PRO A 74 -6.13 14.81 0.61
C PRO A 74 -5.29 13.73 1.30
N PHE A 75 -4.36 14.15 2.14
CA PHE A 75 -3.35 13.27 2.72
C PHE A 75 -3.75 12.84 4.13
N GLY A 76 -3.72 11.54 4.41
CA GLY A 76 -4.07 11.01 5.72
C GLY A 76 -4.09 9.49 5.75
N GLY A 77 -3.98 8.93 6.95
CA GLY A 77 -4.04 7.50 7.22
C GLY A 77 -4.94 7.20 8.41
N SER A 78 -5.08 5.91 8.74
CA SER A 78 -5.72 5.45 9.97
C SER A 78 -4.76 4.57 10.78
N ARG A 79 -5.29 3.77 11.73
CA ARG A 79 -4.52 2.87 12.60
C ARG A 79 -3.51 3.65 13.44
N SER A 80 -2.27 3.18 13.57
CA SER A 80 -1.23 3.93 14.27
C SER A 80 -0.66 5.10 13.45
N SER A 81 -1.22 5.41 12.28
CA SER A 81 -0.80 6.58 11.47
C SER A 81 -1.61 7.85 11.76
N GLY A 82 -2.70 7.78 12.53
CA GLY A 82 -3.56 8.91 12.86
C GLY A 82 -5.03 8.55 13.02
#